data_AF-A0A924L797-F1
#
_entry.id   AF-A0A924L797-F1
#
_cell.length_a   1.000
_cell.length_b   1.000
_cell.length_c   1.000
_cell.angle_alpha   90.00
_cell.angle_beta   90.00
_cell.angle_gamma   90.00
#
_symmetry.space_group_name_H-M   'P 1'
#
loop_
_entity.id
_entity.type
_entity.pdbx_description
1 polymer ?
#
loop_
_entity_poly.entity_id
_entity_poly.type
_entity_poly.pdbx_seq_one_letter_code
_entity_poly.pdbx_strand_id
1 'polypeptide(L)' 'RAVVRTQEGLEDWFGPIVPDVRQRIGDVVVASLGDFGVFSSREFPVELKMTGFHGSVTDAEMRIPVLMATASQV' A
#
# COMPACT_ATOMS: atom_id res chain seq x y z
N ARG A 1 4.33 11.10 -9.28
CA ARG A 1 3.54 11.94 -8.33
C ARG A 1 3.23 11.09 -7.10
N ALA A 2 2.92 11.67 -5.94
CA ALA A 2 2.62 10.90 -4.73
C ALA A 2 1.63 11.63 -3.81
N VAL A 3 0.90 10.87 -2.99
CA VAL A 3 0.21 11.41 -1.80
C VAL A 3 1.14 11.23 -0.60
N VAL A 4 1.39 12.32 0.12
CA VAL A 4 2.26 12.32 1.30
C VAL A 4 1.42 12.77 2.49
N ARG A 5 1.42 11.98 3.56
CA ARG A 5 0.70 12.27 4.79
C ARG A 5 1.61 12.06 6.00
N THR A 6 1.30 12.73 7.09
CA THR A 6 1.86 12.40 8.40
C THR A 6 1.15 11.18 8.99
N GLN A 7 1.64 10.65 10.10
CA GLN A 7 1.06 9.48 10.76
C GLN A 7 -0.41 9.67 11.22
N GLU A 8 -0.86 10.91 11.42
CA GLU A 8 -2.22 11.23 11.85
C GLU A 8 -3.23 11.04 10.72
N GLY A 9 -4.35 10.35 11.00
CA GLY A 9 -5.44 10.21 10.03
C GLY A 9 -5.16 9.20 8.91
N LEU A 10 -4.40 8.14 9.21
CA LEU A 10 -4.08 7.06 8.25
C LEU A 10 -5.00 5.83 8.39
N GLU A 11 -6.05 5.91 9.20
CA GLU A 11 -6.99 4.82 9.43
C GLU A 11 -7.77 4.44 8.16
N ASP A 12 -7.89 5.36 7.19
CA ASP A 12 -8.44 5.06 5.86
C ASP A 12 -7.52 4.18 5.01
N TRP A 13 -6.22 4.12 5.33
CA TRP A 13 -5.22 3.33 4.58
C TRP A 13 -4.88 2.01 5.28
N PHE A 14 -4.69 2.04 6.60
CA PHE A 14 -4.25 0.88 7.37
C PHE A 14 -5.37 0.24 8.20
N GLY A 15 -6.58 0.81 8.21
CA GLY A 15 -7.64 0.41 9.13
C GLY A 15 -7.37 0.89 10.57
N PRO A 16 -8.04 0.32 11.57
CA PRO A 16 -7.85 0.71 12.97
C PRO A 16 -6.39 0.54 13.43
N ILE A 17 -5.74 1.63 13.85
CA ILE A 17 -4.36 1.63 14.34
C ILE A 17 -4.35 1.59 15.86
N VAL A 18 -4.09 0.40 16.43
CA VAL A 18 -3.95 0.23 17.89
C VAL A 18 -2.61 0.78 18.41
N PRO A 19 -2.51 1.21 19.69
CA PRO A 19 -1.29 1.82 20.22
C PRO A 19 -0.02 0.99 20.01
N ASP A 20 -0.11 -0.33 20.18
CA ASP A 20 1.05 -1.24 20.13
C ASP A 20 1.74 -1.28 18.76
N VAL A 21 1.00 -1.01 17.68
CA VAL A 21 1.52 -1.02 16.31
C VAL A 21 1.84 0.37 15.77
N ARG A 22 1.45 1.44 16.47
CA ARG A 22 1.62 2.82 16.00
C ARG A 22 3.08 3.12 15.63
N GLN A 23 4.00 2.70 16.49
CA GLN A 23 5.44 2.84 16.31
C GLN A 23 6.04 2.06 15.10
N ARG A 24 5.25 1.25 14.40
CA ARG A 24 5.66 0.58 13.15
C ARG A 24 5.36 1.41 11.90
N ILE A 25 4.57 2.47 12.04
CA ILE A 25 4.24 3.40 10.95
C ILE A 25 5.16 4.61 11.11
N GLY A 26 5.88 4.98 10.05
CA GLY A 26 6.76 6.14 10.09
C GLY A 26 6.00 7.46 10.29
N ASP A 27 6.72 8.50 10.70
CA ASP A 27 6.14 9.85 10.88
C ASP A 27 5.56 10.42 9.58
N VAL A 28 6.10 9.97 8.44
CA VAL A 28 5.66 10.32 7.08
C VAL A 28 5.42 9.03 6.30
N VAL A 29 4.26 8.97 5.64
CA VAL A 29 3.88 7.88 4.75
C VAL A 29 3.67 8.42 3.34
N VAL A 30 4.23 7.72 2.35
CA VAL A 30 4.18 8.09 0.94
C VAL A 30 3.47 7.00 0.15
N ALA A 31 2.32 7.33 -0.43
CA ALA A 31 1.66 6.51 -1.43
C ALA A 31 2.02 7.03 -2.83
N SER A 32 2.91 6.31 -3.54
CA SER A 32 3.35 6.70 -4.88
C SER A 32 2.24 6.45 -5.90
N LEU A 33 2.10 7.29 -6.93
CA LEU A 33 1.00 7.21 -7.90
C LEU A 33 1.52 6.97 -9.31
N GLY A 34 0.78 6.13 -10.07
CA GLY A 34 1.09 5.85 -11.47
C GLY A 34 2.37 5.03 -11.62
N ASP A 35 3.26 5.47 -12.50
CA ASP A 35 4.55 4.83 -12.78
C ASP A 35 5.70 5.36 -11.91
N PHE A 36 5.39 6.12 -10.87
CA PHE A 36 6.37 6.69 -9.95
C PHE A 36 6.53 5.80 -8.71
N GLY A 37 7.75 5.66 -8.21
CA GLY A 37 8.06 5.00 -6.94
C GLY A 37 9.11 5.75 -6.13
N VAL A 38 9.06 5.60 -4.81
CA VAL A 38 10.04 6.16 -3.88
C VAL A 38 10.85 5.02 -3.28
N PHE A 39 12.17 5.12 -3.39
CA PHE A 39 13.10 4.08 -2.98
C PHE A 39 14.20 4.67 -2.11
N SER A 40 14.76 3.83 -1.23
CA SER A 40 16.05 4.15 -0.64
C SER A 40 17.12 4.09 -1.73
N SER A 41 18.00 5.09 -1.77
CA SER A 41 19.14 5.13 -2.70
C SER A 41 20.37 4.39 -2.17
N ARG A 42 20.30 3.86 -0.94
CA ARG A 42 21.42 3.24 -0.23
C ARG A 42 21.09 1.84 0.27
N GLU A 43 19.88 1.67 0.77
CA GLU A 43 19.38 0.39 1.29
C GLU A 43 18.53 -0.31 0.23
N PHE A 44 18.29 -1.61 0.41
CA PHE A 44 17.33 -2.38 -0.41
C PHE A 44 17.61 -2.35 -1.93
N PRO A 45 18.79 -2.84 -2.37
CA PRO A 45 19.20 -2.77 -3.78
C PRO A 45 18.51 -3.81 -4.68
N VAL A 46 17.74 -4.76 -4.12
CA VAL A 46 17.05 -5.79 -4.89
C VAL A 46 15.82 -5.21 -5.56
N GLU A 47 15.12 -4.34 -4.85
CA GLU A 47 13.89 -3.68 -5.24
C GLU A 47 14.12 -2.92 -6.55
N LEU A 48 15.21 -2.16 -6.68
CA LEU A 48 15.57 -1.45 -7.91
C LEU A 48 15.77 -2.34 -9.16
N LYS A 49 15.82 -3.67 -9.01
CA LYS A 49 15.91 -4.64 -10.12
C LYS A 49 14.55 -5.18 -10.54
N MET A 50 13.48 -4.88 -9.80
CA MET A 50 12.13 -5.35 -10.07
C MET A 50 11.48 -4.55 -11.19
N THR A 51 10.62 -5.20 -11.97
CA THR A 51 9.92 -4.58 -13.11
C THR A 51 8.71 -3.75 -12.70
N GLY A 52 8.08 -4.05 -11.57
CA GLY A 52 6.86 -3.38 -11.14
C GLY A 52 6.61 -3.50 -9.64
N PHE A 53 5.83 -2.54 -9.13
CA PHE A 53 5.48 -2.41 -7.72
C PHE A 53 4.00 -2.05 -7.59
N HIS A 54 3.46 -2.35 -6.42
CA HIS A 54 2.11 -1.97 -6.00
C HIS A 54 2.16 -1.62 -4.51
N GLY A 55 1.12 -0.96 -4.01
CA GLY A 55 0.96 -0.60 -2.60
C GLY A 55 0.39 0.80 -2.38
N SER A 56 -0.05 1.47 -3.43
CA SER A 56 -0.72 2.76 -3.33
C SER A 56 -2.21 2.62 -3.04
N VAL A 57 -2.84 3.77 -2.84
CA VAL A 57 -4.25 3.90 -2.49
C VAL A 57 -5.15 4.18 -3.70
N THR A 58 -4.67 3.88 -4.90
CA THR A 58 -5.42 4.12 -6.13
C THR A 58 -6.43 3.01 -6.38
N ASP A 59 -7.55 3.34 -7.02
CA ASP A 59 -8.55 2.36 -7.46
C ASP A 59 -7.94 1.26 -8.35
N ALA A 60 -6.94 1.59 -9.16
CA ALA A 60 -6.26 0.64 -10.03
C ALA A 60 -5.46 -0.42 -9.24
N GLU A 61 -4.94 -0.07 -8.07
CA GLU A 61 -4.15 -0.97 -7.22
C GLU A 61 -4.99 -1.69 -6.15
N MET A 62 -6.06 -1.06 -5.66
CA MET A 62 -6.86 -1.60 -4.55
C MET A 62 -8.03 -2.49 -4.99
N ARG A 63 -8.46 -2.42 -6.26
CA ARG A 63 -9.58 -3.24 -6.76
C ARG A 63 -9.12 -4.67 -7.08
N ILE A 64 -9.27 -5.57 -6.12
CA ILE A 64 -8.94 -6.99 -6.27
C ILE A 64 -10.20 -7.79 -6.66
N PRO A 65 -10.18 -8.56 -7.76
CA PRO A 65 -11.32 -9.41 -8.14
C PRO A 65 -11.58 -10.51 -7.10
N VAL A 66 -12.85 -10.68 -6.73
CA VAL A 66 -13.31 -11.79 -5.88
C VAL A 66 -14.27 -12.66 -6.69
N LEU A 67 -13.86 -13.89 -6.96
CA LEU A 67 -14.67 -14.88 -7.67
C LEU A 67 -15.38 -15.77 -6.64
N MET A 68 -16.70 -15.91 -6.76
CA MET A 68 -17.49 -16.80 -5.91
C MET A 68 -18.07 -17.93 -6.75
N ALA A 69 -17.95 -19.16 -6.25
CA ALA A 69 -18.64 -20.32 -6.79
C ALA A 69 -19.71 -20.78 -5.79
N THR A 70 -20.91 -21.04 -6.29
CA THR A 70 -22.00 -21.65 -5.52
C THR A 70 -22.24 -23.06 -6.04
N ALA A 71 -22.54 -24.00 -5.14
CA ALA A 71 -22.95 -25.34 -5.55
C ALA A 71 -24.30 -25.28 -6.29
N SER A 72 -24.40 -26.01 -7.41
CA SER A 72 -25.70 -26.29 -8.03
C SER A 72 -26.47 -27.21 -7.09
N GLN A 73 -27.72 -26.87 -6.75
CA GLN A 73 -28.63 -27.82 -6.13
C GLN A 73 -28.89 -28.92 -7.17
N VAL A 74 -28.47 -30.15 -6.86
CA VAL A 74 -28.85 -31.37 -7.59
C VAL A 74 -29.90 -32.09 -6.77
#